data_AF-A0A6B0XRP1-F1
#
_entry.id   AF-A0A6B0XRP1-F1
#
_cell.length_a   1.000
_cell.length_b   1.000
_cell.length_c   1.000
_cell.angle_alpha   90.00
_cell.angle_beta   90.00
_cell.angle_gamma   90.00
#
_symmetry.space_group_name_H-M   'P 1'
#
loop_
_entity.id
_entity.type
_entity.pdbx_description
1 polymer ?
#
loop_
_entity_poly.entity_id
_entity_poly.type
_entity_poly.pdbx_seq_one_letter_code
_entity_poly.pdbx_strand_id
1 'polypeptide(L)'
;MCTNSQLARVVRGEAERCGSFYVTERWLGGMLTNFQTIKKNIARLKELERGVEEGAFEFYTKKERLLLEREREKLDRYLSGIKEMTRLPGLVFVVDSTREDIAVREANRLGIPVVAIADTNADPDLLTIAIAGNDDAIRSVSLITRSIADVVEASRREIPEAGREEAESQAYTYSSDAGGVADAAGGSRRRRPRRKPRPEVIAQRLHHPAVIESADGGAEPAESDAAESDAKAEAADNPEPAADAGSEDAEAAVVGEVDSEEK
;
A
#
# COMPACT_ATOMS: atom_id res chain seq x y z
N MET A 1 4.77 13.53 6.25
CA MET A 1 4.20 12.32 6.89
C MET A 1 3.01 12.75 7.72
N CYS A 2 1.87 12.05 7.59
CA CYS A 2 0.60 12.44 8.23
C CYS A 2 -0.41 11.29 8.14
N THR A 3 -0.93 10.78 9.26
CA THR A 3 -1.95 9.71 9.29
C THR A 3 -3.38 10.23 9.50
N ASN A 4 -3.60 11.55 9.43
CA ASN A 4 -4.95 12.11 9.49
C ASN A 4 -5.62 11.92 8.12
N SER A 5 -6.72 11.17 8.06
CA SER A 5 -7.40 10.80 6.81
C SER A 5 -7.89 12.00 5.99
N GLN A 6 -8.18 13.14 6.62
CA GLN A 6 -8.58 14.37 5.94
C GLN A 6 -7.40 15.04 5.21
N LEU A 7 -6.20 14.90 5.75
CA LEU A 7 -4.97 15.56 5.30
C LEU A 7 -4.09 14.63 4.44
N ALA A 8 -4.22 13.32 4.63
CA ALA A 8 -3.49 12.26 3.94
C ALA A 8 -3.50 12.44 2.40
N ARG A 9 -4.65 12.81 1.81
CA ARG A 9 -4.76 13.03 0.36
C ARG A 9 -3.93 14.23 -0.13
N VAL A 10 -3.85 15.30 0.66
CA VAL A 10 -3.07 16.50 0.34
C VAL A 10 -1.58 16.15 0.42
N VAL A 11 -1.14 15.57 1.54
CA VAL A 11 0.26 15.18 1.74
C VAL A 11 0.72 14.15 0.69
N ARG A 12 -0.14 13.22 0.28
CA ARG A 12 0.12 12.27 -0.82
C ARG A 12 0.40 13.00 -2.14
N GLY A 13 -0.54 13.82 -2.61
CA GLY A 13 -0.42 14.48 -3.91
C GLY A 13 0.75 15.47 -4.01
N GLU A 14 1.02 16.21 -2.94
CA GLU A 14 2.17 17.13 -2.88
C GLU A 14 3.52 16.37 -2.85
N ALA A 15 3.60 15.24 -2.13
CA ALA A 15 4.80 14.40 -2.10
C ALA A 15 5.06 13.69 -3.43
N GLU A 16 4.00 13.20 -4.09
CA GLU A 16 4.07 12.61 -5.44
C GLU A 16 4.53 13.65 -6.48
N ARG A 17 4.03 14.90 -6.41
CA ARG A 17 4.49 15.98 -7.31
C ARG A 17 5.98 16.28 -7.17
N CYS A 18 6.49 16.44 -5.95
CA CYS A 18 7.90 16.74 -5.71
C CYS A 18 8.82 15.49 -5.73
N GLY A 19 8.29 14.31 -6.06
CA GLY A 19 9.03 13.04 -6.12
C GLY A 19 9.63 12.62 -4.78
N SER A 20 8.98 12.96 -3.66
CA SER A 20 9.44 12.67 -2.30
C SER A 20 8.66 11.52 -1.67
N PHE A 21 9.31 10.78 -0.78
CA PHE A 21 8.69 9.65 -0.08
C PHE A 21 7.66 10.12 0.95
N TYR A 22 6.61 9.33 1.15
CA TYR A 22 5.52 9.66 2.07
C TYR A 22 5.02 8.44 2.86
N VAL A 23 4.38 8.73 4.00
CA VAL A 23 3.58 7.77 4.77
C VAL A 23 2.29 8.49 5.16
N THR A 24 1.16 7.91 4.76
CA THR A 24 -0.18 8.52 4.90
C THR A 24 -1.21 7.68 5.66
N GLU A 25 -0.99 6.37 5.78
CA GLU A 25 -1.98 5.45 6.36
C GLU A 25 -1.69 5.18 7.84
N ARG A 26 -0.51 4.61 8.14
CA ARG A 26 -0.08 4.29 9.50
C ARG A 26 1.44 4.21 9.57
N TRP A 27 2.03 4.88 10.55
CA TRP A 27 3.42 4.63 10.92
C TRP A 27 3.55 3.27 11.60
N LEU A 28 4.39 2.39 11.05
CA LEU A 28 4.76 1.13 11.68
C LEU A 28 5.98 1.39 12.55
N GLY A 29 5.87 1.16 13.86
CA GLY A 29 7.00 1.34 14.78
C GLY A 29 8.21 0.50 14.35
N GLY A 30 9.37 1.14 14.28
CA GLY A 30 10.57 0.60 13.64
C GLY A 30 10.75 1.02 12.18
N MET A 31 9.95 1.97 11.67
CA MET A 31 10.00 2.39 10.26
C MET A 31 11.36 2.96 9.85
N LEU A 32 11.99 3.72 10.75
CA LEU A 32 13.34 4.25 10.56
C LEU A 32 14.37 3.45 11.38
N THR A 33 14.06 3.18 12.65
CA THR A 33 15.00 2.52 13.58
C THR A 33 15.25 1.05 13.28
N ASN A 34 14.36 0.38 12.55
CA ASN A 34 14.52 -1.01 12.08
C ASN A 34 14.35 -1.10 10.55
N PHE A 35 14.94 -0.13 9.83
CA PHE A 35 14.80 -0.01 8.39
C PHE A 35 15.23 -1.27 7.60
N GLN A 36 16.20 -2.05 8.09
CA GLN A 36 16.57 -3.34 7.50
C GLN A 36 15.40 -4.35 7.45
N THR A 37 14.48 -4.31 8.41
CA THR A 37 13.29 -5.18 8.42
C THR A 37 12.20 -4.62 7.49
N ILE A 38 12.04 -3.30 7.45
CA ILE A 38 11.13 -2.63 6.51
C ILE A 38 11.54 -2.90 5.05
N LYS A 39 12.85 -2.82 4.73
CA LYS A 39 13.39 -3.21 3.40
C LYS A 39 13.00 -4.63 3.00
N LYS A 40 12.96 -5.59 3.93
CA LYS A 40 12.52 -6.97 3.63
C LYS A 40 11.03 -7.03 3.30
N ASN A 41 10.20 -6.24 3.99
CA ASN A 41 8.77 -6.13 3.68
C ASN A 41 8.51 -5.42 2.33
N ILE A 42 9.31 -4.40 1.99
CA ILE A 42 9.28 -3.74 0.66
C ILE A 42 9.72 -4.72 -0.44
N ALA A 43 10.80 -5.48 -0.22
CA ALA A 43 11.25 -6.51 -1.16
C ALA A 43 10.19 -7.61 -1.35
N ARG A 44 9.48 -7.99 -0.27
CA ARG A 44 8.33 -8.91 -0.32
C ARG A 44 7.15 -8.34 -1.10
N LEU A 45 6.83 -7.05 -0.94
CA LEU A 45 5.83 -6.37 -1.76
C LEU A 45 6.20 -6.43 -3.26
N LYS A 46 7.44 -6.06 -3.61
CA LYS A 46 7.93 -6.12 -5.00
C LYS A 46 7.95 -7.55 -5.57
N GLU A 47 8.23 -8.56 -4.74
CA GLU A 47 8.10 -9.98 -5.12
C GLU A 47 6.64 -10.36 -5.44
N LEU A 48 5.68 -9.93 -4.60
CA LEU A 48 4.26 -10.21 -4.78
C LEU A 48 3.70 -9.51 -6.02
N GLU A 49 4.04 -8.25 -6.25
CA GLU A 49 3.63 -7.49 -7.44
C GLU A 49 4.13 -8.14 -8.73
N ARG A 50 5.44 -8.46 -8.79
CA ARG A 50 6.04 -9.17 -9.93
C ARG A 50 5.39 -10.55 -10.13
N GLY A 51 5.02 -11.25 -9.06
CA GLY A 51 4.28 -12.51 -9.13
C GLY A 51 2.84 -12.40 -9.67
N VAL A 52 2.20 -11.23 -9.53
CA VAL A 52 0.93 -10.93 -10.21
C VAL A 52 1.17 -10.67 -11.69
N GLU A 53 2.15 -9.84 -12.04
CA GLU A 53 2.46 -9.44 -13.40
C GLU A 53 2.95 -10.61 -14.27
N GLU A 54 3.76 -11.51 -13.70
CA GLU A 54 4.24 -12.75 -14.34
C GLU A 54 3.17 -13.87 -14.40
N GLY A 55 1.95 -13.65 -13.89
CA GLY A 55 0.89 -14.66 -13.86
C GLY A 55 1.16 -15.84 -12.92
N ALA A 56 2.20 -15.78 -12.08
CA ALA A 56 2.65 -16.90 -11.24
C ALA A 56 1.56 -17.41 -10.26
N PHE A 57 0.58 -16.57 -9.94
CA PHE A 57 -0.55 -16.90 -9.05
C PHE A 57 -1.64 -17.79 -9.67
N GLU A 58 -1.54 -18.14 -10.96
CA GLU A 58 -2.45 -19.10 -11.62
C GLU A 58 -2.22 -20.54 -11.14
N PHE A 59 -0.98 -20.90 -10.81
CA PHE A 59 -0.62 -22.24 -10.31
C PHE A 59 -0.98 -22.49 -8.84
N TYR A 60 -1.51 -21.49 -8.14
CA TYR A 60 -1.88 -21.57 -6.72
C TYR A 60 -3.37 -21.86 -6.54
N THR A 61 -3.73 -22.48 -5.41
CA THR A 61 -5.15 -22.68 -5.09
C THR A 61 -5.86 -21.34 -4.87
N LYS A 62 -7.18 -21.29 -5.10
CA LYS A 62 -8.01 -20.08 -4.86
C LYS A 62 -7.80 -19.49 -3.46
N LYS A 63 -7.57 -20.34 -2.45
CA LYS A 63 -7.32 -19.92 -1.06
C LYS A 63 -5.93 -19.28 -0.89
N GLU A 64 -4.89 -19.85 -1.49
CA GLU A 64 -3.54 -19.31 -1.42
C GLU A 64 -3.43 -17.98 -2.19
N ARG A 65 -4.03 -17.89 -3.38
CA ARG A 65 -4.11 -16.63 -4.14
C ARG A 65 -4.77 -15.52 -3.33
N LEU A 66 -5.90 -15.80 -2.68
CA LEU A 66 -6.60 -14.84 -1.81
C LEU A 66 -5.75 -14.40 -0.60
N LEU A 67 -4.89 -15.27 -0.07
CA LEU A 67 -3.98 -14.93 1.02
C LEU A 67 -2.83 -14.03 0.52
N LEU A 68 -2.25 -14.34 -0.64
CA LEU A 68 -1.18 -13.55 -1.27
C LEU A 68 -1.68 -12.16 -1.70
N GLU A 69 -2.91 -12.08 -2.21
CA GLU A 69 -3.56 -10.82 -2.59
C GLU A 69 -3.81 -9.92 -1.37
N ARG A 70 -4.34 -10.48 -0.27
CA ARG A 70 -4.48 -9.77 1.01
C ARG A 70 -3.13 -9.37 1.62
N GLU A 71 -2.08 -10.18 1.43
CA GLU A 71 -0.71 -9.83 1.84
C GLU A 71 -0.21 -8.62 1.04
N ARG A 72 -0.37 -8.64 -0.30
CA ARG A 72 -0.01 -7.54 -1.20
C ARG A 72 -0.75 -6.25 -0.84
N GLU A 73 -2.09 -6.28 -0.78
CA GLU A 73 -2.91 -5.11 -0.46
C GLU A 73 -2.56 -4.48 0.90
N LYS A 74 -2.27 -5.33 1.89
CA LYS A 74 -1.86 -4.87 3.22
C LYS A 74 -0.49 -4.19 3.19
N LEU A 75 0.48 -4.77 2.47
CA LEU A 75 1.81 -4.19 2.35
C LEU A 75 1.79 -2.90 1.52
N ASP A 76 1.10 -2.89 0.38
CA ASP A 76 0.97 -1.73 -0.50
C ASP A 76 0.34 -0.52 0.20
N ARG A 77 -0.76 -0.75 0.94
CA ARG A 77 -1.43 0.30 1.74
C ARG A 77 -0.44 1.04 2.65
N TYR A 78 0.42 0.32 3.39
CA TYR A 78 1.34 0.95 4.35
C TYR A 78 2.69 1.37 3.77
N LEU A 79 3.15 0.75 2.68
CA LEU A 79 4.54 0.88 2.20
C LEU A 79 4.66 1.53 0.81
N SER A 80 3.56 1.75 0.08
CA SER A 80 3.54 2.39 -1.26
C SER A 80 4.42 3.65 -1.34
N GLY A 81 4.20 4.62 -0.45
CA GLY A 81 4.95 5.88 -0.44
C GLY A 81 6.43 5.80 -0.04
N ILE A 82 6.91 4.64 0.45
CA ILE A 82 8.34 4.38 0.76
C ILE A 82 8.93 3.22 -0.06
N LYS A 83 8.21 2.71 -1.06
CA LYS A 83 8.56 1.52 -1.85
C LYS A 83 9.88 1.67 -2.62
N GLU A 84 10.20 2.89 -3.06
CA GLU A 84 11.44 3.21 -3.76
C GLU A 84 12.53 3.82 -2.85
N MET A 85 12.31 3.82 -1.53
CA MET A 85 13.27 4.36 -0.56
C MET A 85 14.41 3.37 -0.30
N THR A 86 15.59 3.64 -0.88
CA THR A 86 16.79 2.79 -0.78
C THR A 86 17.61 3.02 0.48
N ARG A 87 17.57 4.23 1.03
CA ARG A 87 18.35 4.71 2.20
C ARG A 87 17.46 5.45 3.20
N LEU A 88 17.95 5.69 4.41
CA LEU A 88 17.24 6.54 5.38
C LEU A 88 17.07 7.97 4.84
N PRO A 89 15.95 8.65 5.17
CA PRO A 89 15.73 10.04 4.79
C PRO A 89 16.71 10.97 5.53
N GLY A 90 17.18 12.01 4.85
CA GLY A 90 18.04 13.03 5.46
C GLY A 90 17.28 14.08 6.27
N LEU A 91 15.96 14.13 6.15
CA LEU A 91 15.05 15.03 6.87
C LEU A 91 13.64 14.41 6.85
N VAL A 92 12.87 14.58 7.92
CA VAL A 92 11.47 14.15 7.98
C VAL A 92 10.56 15.36 8.19
N PHE A 93 9.59 15.54 7.28
CA PHE A 93 8.49 16.50 7.46
C PHE A 93 7.27 15.80 8.07
N VAL A 94 6.75 16.33 9.18
CA VAL A 94 5.61 15.79 9.94
C VAL A 94 4.47 16.82 9.99
N VAL A 95 3.23 16.36 9.81
CA VAL A 95 2.02 17.14 10.09
C VAL A 95 1.41 16.57 11.35
N ASP A 96 1.25 17.39 12.39
CA ASP A 96 0.89 17.01 13.77
C ASP A 96 1.97 16.12 14.43
N SER A 97 2.88 16.75 15.19
CA SER A 97 3.92 16.04 15.96
C SER A 97 3.39 15.28 17.17
N THR A 98 2.19 15.62 17.66
CA THR A 98 1.57 15.04 18.86
C THR A 98 0.95 13.68 18.53
N ARG A 99 0.34 13.56 17.35
CA ARG A 99 -0.26 12.32 16.82
C ARG A 99 0.74 11.39 16.16
N GLU A 100 1.84 11.94 15.64
CA GLU A 100 2.91 11.20 14.98
C GLU A 100 4.16 11.01 15.87
N ASP A 101 3.96 10.98 17.18
CA ASP A 101 5.02 10.97 18.20
C ASP A 101 6.04 9.82 18.03
N ILE A 102 5.60 8.64 17.56
CA ILE A 102 6.50 7.50 17.26
C ILE A 102 7.49 7.88 16.16
N ALA A 103 7.05 8.59 15.11
CA ALA A 103 7.91 8.97 13.99
C ALA A 103 8.94 10.02 14.41
N VAL A 104 8.50 11.03 15.20
CA VAL A 104 9.39 12.05 15.79
C VAL A 104 10.43 11.39 16.70
N ARG A 105 10.00 10.49 17.60
CA ARG A 105 10.91 9.76 18.52
C ARG A 105 11.89 8.85 17.79
N GLU A 106 11.48 8.22 16.68
CA GLU A 106 12.39 7.41 15.85
C GLU A 106 13.40 8.26 15.08
N ALA A 107 12.97 9.38 14.49
CA ALA A 107 13.85 10.30 13.77
C ALA A 107 14.89 10.93 14.70
N ASN A 108 14.46 11.45 15.86
CA ASN A 108 15.33 12.03 16.87
C ASN A 108 16.36 11.02 17.41
N ARG A 109 15.97 9.74 17.61
CA ARG A 109 16.91 8.67 18.01
C ARG A 109 18.01 8.41 16.98
N LEU A 110 17.76 8.66 15.70
CA LEU A 110 18.73 8.50 14.61
C LEU A 110 19.47 9.80 14.26
N GLY A 111 19.17 10.91 14.94
CA GLY A 111 19.70 12.24 14.60
C GLY A 111 19.19 12.80 13.27
N ILE A 112 18.07 12.28 12.75
CA ILE A 112 17.46 12.79 11.52
C ILE A 112 16.67 14.06 11.87
N PRO A 113 16.93 15.22 11.24
CA PRO A 113 16.24 16.46 11.56
C PRO A 113 14.74 16.36 11.26
N VAL A 114 13.94 16.80 12.23
CA VAL A 114 12.47 16.80 12.17
C VAL A 114 11.97 18.22 11.95
N VAL A 115 11.25 18.42 10.85
CA VAL A 115 10.48 19.64 10.58
C VAL A 115 9.01 19.31 10.77
N ALA A 116 8.28 20.06 11.58
CA ALA A 116 6.85 19.81 11.75
C ALA A 116 6.03 21.09 11.80
N ILE A 117 4.76 20.98 11.39
CA ILE A 117 3.75 21.98 11.74
C ILE A 117 3.41 21.76 13.22
N ALA A 118 3.51 22.82 14.02
CA ALA A 118 3.27 22.80 15.45
C ALA A 118 2.12 23.75 15.80
N ASP A 119 1.01 23.19 16.26
CA ASP A 119 -0.08 23.94 16.90
C ASP A 119 0.18 24.08 18.42
N THR A 120 -0.76 24.70 19.14
CA THR A 120 -0.71 25.03 20.57
C THR A 120 -0.52 23.84 21.52
N ASN A 121 -0.72 22.61 21.05
CA ASN A 121 -0.57 21.37 21.82
C ASN A 121 0.79 20.66 21.60
N ALA A 122 1.58 21.10 20.63
CA ALA A 122 2.83 20.46 20.22
C ALA A 122 4.00 20.88 21.12
N ASP A 123 4.89 19.93 21.43
CA ASP A 123 6.14 20.20 22.13
C ASP A 123 7.24 20.61 21.12
N PRO A 124 7.69 21.88 21.10
CA PRO A 124 8.68 22.35 20.15
C PRO A 124 10.09 21.80 20.44
N ASP A 125 10.38 21.35 21.68
CA ASP A 125 11.71 20.85 22.06
C ASP A 125 12.03 19.49 21.39
N LEU A 126 10.99 18.79 20.93
CA LEU A 126 11.11 17.55 20.14
C LEU A 126 11.37 17.80 18.64
N LEU A 127 11.34 19.05 18.19
CA LEU A 127 11.41 19.42 16.77
C LEU A 127 12.72 20.15 16.47
N THR A 128 13.35 19.83 15.34
CA THR A 128 14.53 20.59 14.87
C THR A 128 14.11 21.94 14.30
N ILE A 129 12.96 21.98 13.60
CA ILE A 129 12.33 23.21 13.11
C ILE A 129 10.82 23.08 13.32
N ALA A 130 10.29 23.87 14.24
CA ALA A 130 8.85 24.02 14.44
C ALA A 130 8.30 25.14 13.54
N ILE A 131 7.36 24.79 12.65
CA ILE A 131 6.58 25.75 11.86
C ILE A 131 5.31 26.03 12.65
N ALA A 132 5.25 27.16 13.34
CA ALA A 132 4.05 27.57 14.08
C ALA A 132 2.86 27.73 13.13
N GLY A 133 1.80 26.95 13.32
CA GLY A 133 0.64 26.96 12.45
C GLY A 133 -0.37 25.88 12.81
N ASN A 134 -1.59 26.04 12.34
CA ASN A 134 -2.66 25.07 12.59
C ASN A 134 -2.45 23.82 11.73
N ASP A 135 -2.39 22.66 12.35
CA ASP A 135 -2.15 21.34 11.73
C ASP A 135 -3.44 20.54 11.45
N ASP A 136 -4.54 20.84 12.13
CA ASP A 136 -5.87 20.29 11.82
C ASP A 136 -6.46 20.80 10.49
N ALA A 137 -6.22 22.07 10.16
CA ALA A 137 -6.92 22.75 9.07
C ALA A 137 -6.31 22.42 7.70
N ILE A 138 -7.09 21.72 6.86
CA ILE A 138 -6.74 21.36 5.48
C ILE A 138 -6.13 22.53 4.68
N ARG A 139 -6.68 23.75 4.83
CA ARG A 139 -6.15 24.95 4.15
C ARG A 139 -4.76 25.36 4.63
N SER A 140 -4.49 25.26 5.93
CA SER A 140 -3.19 25.58 6.54
C SER A 140 -2.13 24.56 6.12
N VAL A 141 -2.43 23.28 6.33
CA VAL A 141 -1.55 22.16 5.96
C VAL A 141 -1.27 22.14 4.45
N SER A 142 -2.28 22.38 3.61
CA SER A 142 -2.10 22.45 2.16
C SER A 142 -1.17 23.59 1.76
N LEU A 143 -1.34 24.79 2.32
CA LEU A 143 -0.48 25.93 2.05
C LEU A 143 0.99 25.65 2.43
N ILE A 144 1.21 25.12 3.65
CA ILE A 144 2.56 24.83 4.16
C ILE A 144 3.21 23.68 3.38
N THR A 145 2.50 22.56 3.23
CA THR A 145 3.01 21.38 2.51
C THR A 145 3.34 21.72 1.06
N ARG A 146 2.49 22.50 0.39
CA ARG A 146 2.75 22.97 -0.97
C ARG A 146 3.98 23.87 -1.07
N SER A 147 4.11 24.85 -0.17
CA SER A 147 5.27 25.74 -0.14
C SER A 147 6.58 24.96 0.04
N ILE A 148 6.57 23.93 0.89
CA ILE A 148 7.71 23.01 1.06
C ILE A 148 7.94 22.17 -0.21
N ALA A 149 6.90 21.62 -0.81
CA ALA A 149 7.00 20.80 -2.03
C ALA A 149 7.56 21.60 -3.22
N ASP A 150 7.11 22.85 -3.40
CA ASP A 150 7.57 23.75 -4.46
C ASP A 150 9.06 24.08 -4.30
N VAL A 151 9.54 24.30 -3.06
CA VAL A 151 10.98 24.48 -2.74
C VAL A 151 11.76 23.20 -3.02
N VAL A 152 11.28 22.03 -2.61
CA VAL A 152 11.94 20.74 -2.87
C VAL A 152 12.04 20.45 -4.37
N GLU A 153 11.00 20.77 -5.15
CA GLU A 153 10.99 20.61 -6.61
C GLU A 153 12.00 21.55 -7.28
N ALA A 154 12.06 22.82 -6.86
CA ALA A 154 13.05 23.79 -7.34
C ALA A 154 14.48 23.36 -7.01
N SER A 155 14.78 23.04 -5.75
CA SER A 155 16.11 22.59 -5.32
C SER A 155 16.55 21.31 -6.03
N ARG A 156 15.63 20.38 -6.33
CA ARG A 156 15.94 19.20 -7.13
C ARG A 156 16.32 19.54 -8.57
N ARG A 157 15.68 20.52 -9.22
CA ARG A 157 16.06 20.97 -10.57
C ARG A 157 17.43 21.62 -10.61
N GLU A 158 17.82 22.33 -9.56
CA GLU A 158 19.11 23.04 -9.49
C GLU A 158 20.31 22.12 -9.27
N ILE A 159 20.13 20.96 -8.62
CA ILE A 159 21.18 19.96 -8.43
C ILE A 159 21.38 19.16 -9.74
N PRO A 160 22.54 19.27 -10.42
CA PRO A 160 22.83 18.49 -11.63
C PRO A 160 22.87 16.99 -11.33
N GLU A 161 22.50 16.14 -12.29
CA GLU A 161 22.38 14.70 -12.06
C GLU A 161 23.68 14.03 -11.59
N ALA A 162 24.84 14.49 -12.08
CA ALA A 162 26.15 14.04 -11.58
C ALA A 162 26.33 14.32 -10.06
N GLY A 163 25.86 15.47 -9.57
CA GLY A 163 25.87 15.79 -8.15
C GLY A 163 24.87 14.97 -7.33
N ARG A 164 23.83 14.39 -7.96
CA ARG A 164 22.91 13.46 -7.29
C ARG A 164 23.56 12.11 -7.05
N GLU A 165 24.26 11.54 -8.04
CA GLU A 165 24.98 10.26 -7.86
C GLU A 165 26.12 10.38 -6.83
N GLU A 166 26.84 11.50 -6.82
CA GLU A 166 27.84 11.79 -5.78
C GLU A 166 27.21 11.98 -4.39
N ALA A 167 26.09 12.69 -4.27
CA ALA A 167 25.39 12.85 -3.00
C ALA A 167 24.75 11.53 -2.51
N GLU A 168 24.24 10.69 -3.42
CA GLU A 168 23.66 9.39 -3.10
C GLU A 168 24.73 8.37 -2.66
N SER A 169 25.89 8.35 -3.33
CA SER A 169 27.01 7.50 -2.93
C SER A 169 27.64 7.94 -1.60
N GLN A 170 27.85 9.24 -1.38
CA GLN A 170 28.33 9.75 -0.09
C GLN A 170 27.32 9.49 1.04
N ALA A 171 26.02 9.67 0.79
CA ALA A 171 24.97 9.35 1.77
C ALA A 171 24.86 7.84 2.04
N TYR A 172 25.16 6.98 1.07
CA TYR A 172 25.25 5.54 1.27
C TYR A 172 26.43 5.17 2.18
N THR A 173 27.59 5.84 2.04
CA THR A 173 28.74 5.65 2.94
C THR A 173 28.48 6.13 4.37
N TYR A 174 27.76 7.25 4.56
CA TYR A 174 27.41 7.74 5.91
C TYR A 174 26.26 6.95 6.55
N SER A 175 25.32 6.42 5.74
CA SER A 175 24.30 5.43 6.14
C SER A 175 24.91 4.04 6.40
N SER A 176 26.05 4.02 7.09
CA SER A 176 26.62 2.82 7.69
C SER A 176 25.59 2.07 8.53
N ASP A 177 25.66 0.74 8.54
CA ASP A 177 24.84 -0.15 9.38
C ASP A 177 25.16 -0.04 10.89
N ALA A 178 25.47 1.16 11.39
CA ALA A 178 25.83 1.49 12.76
C ALA A 178 24.65 1.42 13.77
N GLY A 179 23.58 0.70 13.42
CA GLY A 179 22.60 0.15 14.36
C GLY A 179 23.09 -1.12 15.07
N GLY A 180 24.37 -1.47 14.94
CA GLY A 180 25.01 -2.61 15.60
C GLY A 180 26.27 -2.19 16.36
N VAL A 181 26.15 -2.05 17.68
CA VAL A 181 27.32 -2.23 18.56
C VAL A 181 27.91 -3.62 18.33
N ALA A 182 29.24 -3.71 18.40
CA ALA A 182 29.98 -4.87 17.93
C ALA A 182 29.57 -6.18 18.64
N ASP A 183 29.16 -7.16 17.83
CA ASP A 183 29.27 -8.57 18.21
C ASP A 183 30.10 -9.30 17.14
N ALA A 184 31.36 -8.88 17.04
CA ALA A 184 32.40 -9.54 16.26
C ALA A 184 32.90 -10.81 16.98
N ALA A 185 31.99 -11.72 17.28
CA ALA A 185 32.29 -13.06 17.81
C ALA A 185 31.98 -14.10 16.74
N GLY A 186 33.01 -14.81 16.28
CA GLY A 186 32.93 -15.68 15.10
C GLY A 186 31.95 -16.85 15.24
N GLY A 187 31.05 -16.99 14.25
CA GLY A 187 30.09 -18.10 14.21
C GLY A 187 29.57 -18.35 12.79
N SER A 188 30.28 -19.17 12.01
CA SER A 188 29.86 -19.60 10.68
C SER A 188 28.54 -20.37 10.75
N ARG A 189 27.41 -19.65 10.55
CA ARG A 189 26.08 -20.25 10.45
C ARG A 189 25.95 -20.99 9.11
N ARG A 190 26.41 -22.25 9.09
CA ARG A 190 26.13 -23.22 8.01
C ARG A 190 24.66 -23.12 7.60
N ARG A 191 24.39 -22.75 6.34
CA ARG A 191 23.03 -22.86 5.75
C ARG A 191 22.58 -24.32 5.90
N ARG A 192 21.48 -24.57 6.62
CA ARG A 192 20.84 -25.89 6.61
C ARG A 192 20.43 -26.22 5.17
N PRO A 193 20.80 -27.37 4.60
CA PRO A 193 20.36 -27.74 3.27
C PRO A 193 18.84 -27.90 3.25
N ARG A 194 18.16 -27.35 2.24
CA ARG A 194 16.75 -27.62 1.99
C ARG A 194 16.58 -29.13 1.80
N ARG A 195 15.79 -29.79 2.65
CA ARG A 195 15.43 -31.20 2.47
C ARG A 195 14.71 -31.33 1.12
N LYS A 196 15.25 -32.13 0.20
CA LYS A 196 14.47 -32.63 -0.94
C LYS A 196 13.29 -33.45 -0.39
N PRO A 197 12.09 -33.40 -0.99
CA PRO A 197 10.97 -34.25 -0.57
C PRO A 197 11.36 -35.73 -0.71
N ARG A 198 10.88 -36.56 0.21
CA ARG A 198 11.15 -38.02 0.16
C ARG A 198 10.38 -38.66 -1.00
N PRO A 199 11.01 -39.52 -1.81
CA PRO A 199 10.35 -40.14 -2.97
C PRO A 199 9.15 -41.03 -2.61
N GLU A 200 9.10 -41.58 -1.39
CA GLU A 200 7.97 -42.37 -0.88
C GLU A 200 6.63 -41.64 -0.95
N VAL A 201 6.62 -40.32 -0.71
CA VAL A 201 5.39 -39.49 -0.72
C VAL A 201 4.88 -39.24 -2.15
N ILE A 202 5.75 -39.38 -3.15
CA ILE A 202 5.40 -39.30 -4.57
C ILE A 202 4.84 -40.66 -5.03
N ALA A 203 5.48 -41.77 -4.62
CA ALA A 203 5.01 -43.13 -4.93
C ALA A 203 3.60 -43.41 -4.39
N GLN A 204 3.27 -42.96 -3.18
CA GLN A 204 1.92 -43.14 -2.60
C GLN A 204 0.80 -42.40 -3.35
N ARG A 205 1.11 -41.35 -4.14
CA ARG A 205 0.13 -40.70 -5.04
C ARG A 205 -0.01 -41.38 -6.40
N LEU A 206 0.97 -42.18 -6.81
CA LEU A 206 0.96 -42.93 -8.07
C LEU A 206 0.30 -44.31 -7.94
N HIS A 207 0.10 -44.82 -6.72
CA HIS A 207 -0.43 -46.15 -6.44
C HIS A 207 -1.90 -46.20 -5.98
N HIS A 208 -2.69 -45.16 -6.23
CA HIS A 208 -4.14 -45.27 -6.15
C HIS A 208 -4.76 -45.29 -7.56
N PRO A 209 -4.90 -46.48 -8.18
CA PRO A 209 -5.61 -46.59 -9.44
C PRO A 209 -7.09 -46.30 -9.21
N ALA A 210 -7.68 -45.49 -10.08
CA ALA A 210 -9.12 -45.52 -10.25
C ALA A 210 -9.51 -46.92 -10.74
N VAL A 211 -10.44 -47.57 -10.05
CA VAL A 211 -11.07 -48.82 -10.50
C VAL A 211 -12.55 -48.53 -10.70
N ILE A 212 -13.01 -48.83 -11.91
CA ILE A 212 -14.38 -48.73 -12.41
C ILE A 212 -14.81 -50.17 -12.76
N GLU A 213 -16.11 -50.48 -12.59
CA GLU A 213 -16.79 -51.77 -12.93
C GLU A 213 -16.40 -53.01 -12.07
N SER A 214 -17.26 -54.03 -11.85
CA SER A 214 -18.73 -54.13 -11.95
C SER A 214 -19.30 -55.41 -11.28
N ALA A 215 -20.57 -55.32 -10.86
CA ALA A 215 -21.63 -56.37 -10.83
C ALA A 215 -21.59 -57.64 -9.91
N ASP A 216 -22.71 -57.75 -9.17
CA ASP A 216 -23.57 -58.94 -8.90
C ASP A 216 -23.39 -59.79 -7.60
N GLY A 217 -24.52 -60.25 -7.02
CA GLY A 217 -24.51 -61.38 -6.05
C GLY A 217 -25.26 -61.35 -4.68
N GLY A 218 -26.48 -60.80 -4.56
CA GLY A 218 -27.59 -61.36 -3.72
C GLY A 218 -27.65 -61.33 -2.15
N ALA A 219 -28.73 -60.72 -1.63
CA ALA A 219 -29.60 -61.07 -0.45
C ALA A 219 -29.00 -61.24 0.99
N GLU A 220 -29.64 -60.91 2.13
CA GLU A 220 -30.85 -60.15 2.60
C GLU A 220 -30.83 -60.16 4.18
N PRO A 221 -31.74 -59.53 4.97
CA PRO A 221 -32.26 -58.15 4.99
C PRO A 221 -32.32 -57.54 6.44
N ALA A 222 -33.19 -56.52 6.64
CA ALA A 222 -33.62 -55.82 7.89
C ALA A 222 -32.74 -54.61 8.34
N GLU A 223 -33.27 -53.44 8.76
CA GLU A 223 -34.69 -53.04 9.02
C GLU A 223 -34.93 -51.52 8.76
N SER A 224 -36.20 -51.11 8.75
CA SER A 224 -36.85 -49.76 8.65
C SER A 224 -36.02 -48.50 9.00
N ASP A 225 -36.25 -47.31 8.39
CA ASP A 225 -37.56 -46.61 8.38
C ASP A 225 -37.74 -45.53 7.28
N ALA A 226 -38.94 -44.94 7.18
CA ALA A 226 -39.48 -44.23 6.00
C ALA A 226 -39.55 -42.67 6.06
N ALA A 227 -40.02 -42.07 4.94
CA ALA A 227 -40.42 -40.68 4.62
C ALA A 227 -39.53 -40.03 3.52
N GLU A 228 -40.00 -39.93 2.25
CA GLU A 228 -40.90 -38.89 1.68
C GLU A 228 -40.28 -37.48 1.61
N SER A 229 -40.38 -36.71 0.52
CA SER A 229 -40.86 -36.99 -0.86
C SER A 229 -40.43 -35.87 -1.82
N ASP A 230 -40.51 -36.15 -3.14
CA ASP A 230 -40.60 -35.28 -4.33
C ASP A 230 -39.87 -33.91 -4.39
N ALA A 231 -38.92 -33.65 -5.31
CA ALA A 231 -38.91 -33.70 -6.78
C ALA A 231 -39.33 -32.40 -7.51
N LYS A 232 -38.39 -31.90 -8.35
CA LYS A 232 -38.56 -31.29 -9.70
C LYS A 232 -39.39 -29.99 -9.86
N ALA A 233 -39.13 -29.07 -10.79
CA ALA A 233 -38.13 -28.95 -11.87
C ALA A 233 -37.82 -27.43 -12.11
N GLU A 234 -36.76 -27.02 -12.81
CA GLU A 234 -36.75 -26.50 -14.22
C GLU A 234 -37.88 -25.49 -14.58
N ALA A 235 -37.66 -24.37 -15.28
CA ALA A 235 -36.48 -23.87 -16.02
C ALA A 235 -36.47 -22.33 -16.17
N ALA A 236 -35.59 -21.84 -17.06
CA ALA A 236 -35.52 -20.53 -17.76
C ALA A 236 -36.88 -19.80 -17.97
N ASP A 237 -36.93 -18.49 -18.21
CA ASP A 237 -36.16 -17.77 -19.23
C ASP A 237 -36.21 -16.23 -19.05
N ASN A 238 -35.33 -15.52 -19.75
CA ASN A 238 -35.30 -14.05 -19.82
C ASN A 238 -35.79 -13.57 -21.20
N PRO A 239 -36.63 -12.53 -21.25
CA PRO A 239 -36.57 -11.63 -22.39
C PRO A 239 -36.42 -10.15 -22.00
N GLU A 240 -35.73 -9.44 -22.89
CA GLU A 240 -35.32 -8.05 -22.77
C GLU A 240 -36.38 -7.10 -23.44
N PRO A 241 -36.06 -5.85 -23.81
CA PRO A 241 -36.63 -4.64 -23.20
C PRO A 241 -37.77 -3.99 -24.01
N ALA A 242 -38.38 -2.94 -23.45
CA ALA A 242 -39.25 -2.02 -24.18
C ALA A 242 -39.00 -0.55 -23.77
N ALA A 243 -39.12 0.35 -24.74
CA ALA A 243 -39.05 1.79 -24.59
C ALA A 243 -40.40 2.44 -24.97
N ASP A 244 -40.57 3.71 -24.62
CA ASP A 244 -40.92 4.83 -25.55
C ASP A 244 -41.97 5.84 -25.01
N ALA A 245 -41.82 7.10 -25.47
CA ALA A 245 -42.73 8.25 -25.46
C ALA A 245 -43.31 8.72 -24.09
N GLY A 246 -43.56 10.01 -23.82
CA GLY A 246 -43.74 11.23 -24.64
C GLY A 246 -44.93 11.98 -24.00
N SER A 247 -45.03 13.30 -23.85
CA SER A 247 -44.71 14.41 -24.75
C SER A 247 -44.85 15.77 -24.02
N GLU A 248 -44.39 16.84 -24.67
CA GLU A 248 -44.99 18.21 -24.76
C GLU A 248 -45.25 19.05 -23.46
N ASP A 249 -45.14 20.38 -23.44
CA ASP A 249 -45.15 21.36 -24.55
C ASP A 249 -44.42 22.70 -24.20
N ALA A 250 -44.24 23.54 -25.24
CA ALA A 250 -44.10 25.03 -25.34
C ALA A 250 -43.90 25.94 -24.08
N GLU A 251 -43.38 27.18 -24.11
CA GLU A 251 -42.90 28.15 -25.13
C GLU A 251 -41.92 29.13 -24.39
N ALA A 252 -41.24 30.17 -24.91
CA ALA A 252 -41.17 30.86 -26.20
C ALA A 252 -39.75 31.46 -26.41
N ALA A 253 -39.59 32.43 -27.33
CA ALA A 253 -38.34 33.18 -27.56
C ALA A 253 -38.52 34.70 -27.38
N VAL A 254 -37.42 35.42 -27.12
CA VAL A 254 -37.31 36.89 -27.34
C VAL A 254 -35.97 37.18 -28.02
N VAL A 255 -36.01 37.83 -29.18
CA VAL A 255 -34.85 38.35 -29.92
C VAL A 255 -35.18 39.76 -30.40
N GLY A 256 -34.27 40.70 -30.14
CA GLY A 256 -34.18 41.98 -30.86
C GLY A 256 -35.08 43.11 -30.37
N GLU A 257 -34.47 44.26 -30.04
CA GLU A 257 -34.51 45.43 -30.92
C GLU A 257 -33.22 46.25 -30.64
N VAL A 258 -32.73 46.98 -31.64
CA VAL A 258 -31.67 47.98 -31.50
C VAL A 258 -32.35 49.34 -31.56
N ASP A 259 -31.98 50.29 -30.69
CA ASP A 259 -32.28 51.69 -30.99
C ASP A 259 -31.16 52.66 -30.60
N SER A 260 -31.19 53.82 -31.24
CA SER A 260 -30.11 54.82 -31.33
C SER A 260 -30.43 56.07 -30.48
N GLU A 261 -29.60 57.12 -30.61
CA GLU A 261 -29.81 58.48 -30.06
C GLU A 261 -29.73 58.60 -28.52
N GLU A 262 -29.29 59.70 -27.91
CA GLU A 262 -28.42 60.83 -28.29
C GLU A 262 -27.88 61.45 -26.96
N LYS A 263 -26.76 62.19 -27.01
CA LYS A 263 -26.22 63.14 -26.00
C LYS A 263 -25.35 62.60 -24.85
#